data_AF-A0A7D9J632-F1
#
_entry.id   AF-A0A7D9J632-F1
#
_cell.length_a   1.000
_cell.length_b   1.000
_cell.length_c   1.000
_cell.angle_alpha   90.00
_cell.angle_beta   90.00
_cell.angle_gamma   90.00
#
_symmetry.space_group_name_H-M   'P 1'
#
loop_
_entity.id
_entity.type
_entity.pdbx_description
1 polymer ?
#
loop_
_entity_poly.entity_id
_entity_poly.type
_entity_poly.pdbx_seq_one_letter_code
_entity_poly.pdbx_strand_id
1 'polypeptide(L)'
;MCLTRCKFMFFFLCFLQEAFYRIDHDYPMKCVEIAKECGVKHMSLLTSIGAKANSWFLYMKTKGQIEEDCKKLNFDHLSIFRPGLLQRGQDARFAEKVFGIFSKAILVSDVAKGMRTDAEEVAKKLKSGEAGNDEKEKMHFNADIWSMIKNEA
;
A
#
# COMPACT_ATOMS: atom_id res chain seq x y z
N MET A 1 43.83 -3.06 5.37
CA MET A 1 42.72 -4.04 5.39
C MET A 1 41.35 -3.47 5.80
N CYS A 2 41.15 -2.15 5.98
CA CYS A 2 39.85 -1.59 6.38
C CYS A 2 38.94 -1.18 5.18
N LEU A 3 39.51 -0.67 4.08
CA LEU A 3 38.73 -0.15 2.95
C LEU A 3 37.97 -1.21 2.12
N THR A 4 38.46 -2.44 2.02
CA THR A 4 37.79 -3.52 1.27
C THR A 4 36.54 -4.03 1.98
N ARG A 5 36.51 -3.99 3.32
CA ARG A 5 35.37 -4.44 4.12
C ARG A 5 34.23 -3.42 4.12
N CYS A 6 34.53 -2.12 4.05
CA CYS A 6 33.53 -1.07 3.83
C CYS A 6 32.92 -1.11 2.43
N LYS A 7 33.73 -1.32 1.37
CA LYS A 7 33.20 -1.48 0.00
C LYS A 7 32.28 -2.69 -0.13
N PHE A 8 32.62 -3.82 0.49
CA PHE A 8 31.80 -5.02 0.47
C PHE A 8 30.46 -4.83 1.20
N MET A 9 30.48 -4.18 2.37
CA MET A 9 29.26 -3.87 3.12
C MET A 9 28.37 -2.85 2.41
N PHE A 10 28.96 -1.84 1.75
CA PHE A 10 28.22 -0.86 0.95
C PHE A 10 27.58 -1.47 -0.30
N PHE A 11 28.28 -2.41 -0.94
CA PHE A 11 27.78 -3.15 -2.10
C PHE A 11 26.62 -4.09 -1.73
N PHE A 12 26.74 -4.80 -0.60
CA PHE A 12 25.66 -5.65 -0.08
C PHE A 12 24.43 -4.84 0.32
N LEU A 13 24.62 -3.66 0.94
CA LEU A 13 23.52 -2.79 1.34
C LEU A 13 22.78 -2.19 0.13
N CYS A 14 23.52 -1.78 -0.92
CA CYS A 14 22.92 -1.36 -2.19
C CYS A 14 22.13 -2.50 -2.84
N PHE A 15 22.69 -3.71 -2.86
CA PHE A 15 22.00 -4.87 -3.45
C PHE A 15 20.71 -5.21 -2.71
N LEU A 16 20.71 -5.16 -1.38
CA LEU A 16 19.51 -5.36 -0.57
C LEU A 16 18.46 -4.27 -0.83
N GLN A 17 18.91 -3.01 -0.97
CA GLN A 17 18.03 -1.89 -1.29
C GLN A 17 17.40 -2.03 -2.68
N GLU A 18 18.20 -2.40 -3.70
CA GLU A 18 17.70 -2.64 -5.05
C GLU A 18 16.75 -3.83 -5.11
N ALA A 19 17.08 -4.93 -4.42
CA ALA A 19 16.21 -6.10 -4.33
C ALA A 19 14.88 -5.76 -3.64
N PHE A 20 14.94 -5.00 -2.54
CA PHE A 20 13.75 -4.53 -1.83
C PHE A 20 12.89 -3.64 -2.73
N TYR A 21 13.51 -2.67 -3.41
CA TYR A 21 12.79 -1.79 -4.34
C TYR A 21 12.15 -2.59 -5.47
N ARG A 22 12.87 -3.55 -6.08
CA ARG A 22 12.31 -4.40 -7.14
C ARG A 22 11.07 -5.17 -6.70
N ILE A 23 11.07 -5.68 -5.47
CA ILE A 23 9.95 -6.47 -4.92
C ILE A 23 8.76 -5.56 -4.56
N ASP A 24 9.01 -4.45 -3.89
CA ASP A 24 7.95 -3.59 -3.34
C ASP A 24 7.47 -2.49 -4.30
N HIS A 25 8.20 -2.23 -5.39
CA HIS A 25 7.89 -1.23 -6.42
C HIS A 25 7.75 -1.84 -7.81
N ASP A 26 8.83 -2.41 -8.37
CA ASP A 26 8.86 -2.78 -9.79
C ASP A 26 7.88 -3.90 -10.13
N TYR A 27 7.79 -4.95 -9.31
CA TYR A 27 6.85 -6.04 -9.57
C TYR A 27 5.38 -5.58 -9.45
N PRO A 28 4.96 -4.89 -8.37
CA PRO A 28 3.61 -4.33 -8.31
C PRO A 28 3.31 -3.36 -9.45
N MET A 29 4.24 -2.46 -9.80
CA MET A 29 4.02 -1.50 -10.89
C MET A 29 3.78 -2.20 -12.23
N LYS A 30 4.54 -3.24 -12.56
CA LYS A 30 4.29 -4.04 -13.77
C LYS A 30 2.89 -4.66 -13.76
N CYS A 31 2.43 -5.18 -12.62
CA CYS A 31 1.07 -5.71 -12.51
C CYS A 31 0.01 -4.62 -12.75
N VAL A 32 0.25 -3.42 -12.23
CA VAL A 32 -0.66 -2.28 -12.41
C VAL A 32 -0.68 -1.80 -13.86
N GLU A 33 0.47 -1.73 -14.53
CA GLU A 33 0.59 -1.41 -15.95
C GLU A 33 -0.21 -2.40 -16.80
N ILE A 34 -0.01 -3.70 -16.59
CA ILE A 34 -0.76 -4.76 -17.29
C ILE A 34 -2.25 -4.65 -17.00
N ALA A 35 -2.65 -4.35 -15.75
CA ALA A 35 -4.06 -4.17 -15.41
C ALA A 35 -4.68 -2.97 -16.16
N LYS A 36 -3.94 -1.86 -16.31
CA LYS A 36 -4.37 -0.71 -17.08
C LYS A 36 -4.53 -1.05 -18.57
N GLU A 37 -3.58 -1.77 -19.13
CA GLU A 37 -3.64 -2.26 -20.52
C GLU A 37 -4.84 -3.20 -20.74
N CYS A 38 -5.19 -4.02 -19.75
CA CYS A 38 -6.38 -4.86 -19.77
C CYS A 38 -7.70 -4.08 -19.61
N GLY A 39 -7.66 -2.75 -19.43
CA GLY A 39 -8.85 -1.92 -19.26
C GLY A 39 -9.49 -2.01 -17.87
N VAL A 40 -8.72 -2.38 -16.84
CA VAL A 40 -9.20 -2.35 -15.45
C VAL A 40 -9.50 -0.90 -15.05
N LYS A 41 -10.73 -0.67 -14.58
CA LYS A 41 -11.24 0.67 -14.23
C LYS A 41 -10.91 1.06 -12.80
N HIS A 42 -10.95 0.10 -11.87
CA HIS A 42 -10.70 0.32 -10.45
C HIS A 42 -9.43 -0.42 -10.00
N MET A 43 -8.51 0.32 -9.40
CA MET A 43 -7.28 -0.23 -8.80
C MET A 43 -7.26 0.05 -7.29
N SER A 44 -7.05 -1.00 -6.49
CA SER A 44 -6.88 -0.89 -5.03
C SER A 44 -5.43 -1.17 -4.64
N LEU A 45 -4.71 -0.14 -4.20
CA LEU A 45 -3.31 -0.22 -3.80
C LEU A 45 -3.19 -0.23 -2.28
N LEU A 46 -2.47 -1.21 -1.73
CA LEU A 46 -2.18 -1.29 -0.30
C LEU A 46 -0.77 -0.80 0.00
N THR A 47 -0.67 0.26 0.80
CA THR A 47 0.60 0.85 1.26
C THR A 47 0.65 0.91 2.79
N SER A 48 1.14 2.01 3.37
CA SER A 48 1.35 2.14 4.80
C SER A 48 1.25 3.59 5.24
N ILE A 49 0.91 3.80 6.50
CA ILE A 49 0.96 5.13 7.10
C ILE A 49 2.34 5.77 6.95
N GLY A 50 2.36 7.03 6.51
CA GLY A 50 3.59 7.79 6.31
C GLY A 50 4.36 7.48 5.01
N ALA A 51 3.78 6.73 4.06
CA ALA A 51 4.32 6.63 2.70
C ALA A 51 4.56 8.02 2.09
N LYS A 52 5.81 8.29 1.69
CA LYS A 52 6.28 9.57 1.13
C LYS A 52 7.49 9.30 0.23
N ALA A 53 7.40 9.65 -1.06
CA ALA A 53 8.47 9.41 -2.03
C ALA A 53 9.81 10.10 -1.68
N ASN A 54 9.76 11.20 -0.93
CA ASN A 54 10.93 11.95 -0.47
C ASN A 54 11.45 11.54 0.92
N SER A 55 11.01 10.40 1.46
CA SER A 55 11.48 9.93 2.77
C SER A 55 12.93 9.44 2.71
N TRP A 56 13.68 9.65 3.80
CA TRP A 56 15.00 9.06 4.00
C TRP A 56 14.94 7.56 4.33
N PHE A 57 13.77 7.08 4.79
CA PHE A 57 13.57 5.67 5.13
C PHE A 57 13.11 4.88 3.90
N LEU A 58 13.89 3.86 3.50
CA LEU A 58 13.69 3.09 2.27
C LEU A 58 12.26 2.55 2.11
N TYR A 59 11.66 2.02 3.17
CA TYR A 59 10.31 1.46 3.13
C TYR A 59 9.26 2.54 2.80
N MET A 60 9.27 3.66 3.54
CA MET A 60 8.31 4.76 3.34
C MET A 60 8.51 5.45 2.00
N LYS A 61 9.78 5.54 1.56
CA LYS A 61 10.16 6.02 0.23
C LYS A 61 9.56 5.16 -0.87
N THR A 62 9.84 3.86 -0.84
CA THR A 62 9.36 2.89 -1.84
C THR A 62 7.84 2.88 -1.91
N LYS A 63 7.15 2.83 -0.75
CA LYS A 63 5.69 2.87 -0.69
C LYS A 63 5.09 4.21 -1.13
N GLY A 64 5.80 5.32 -1.01
CA GLY A 64 5.34 6.61 -1.55
C GLY A 64 5.58 6.74 -3.05
N GLN A 65 6.68 6.19 -3.57
CA GLN A 65 6.99 6.23 -5.01
C GLN A 65 5.96 5.44 -5.82
N ILE A 66 5.60 4.23 -5.39
CA ILE A 66 4.57 3.44 -6.06
C ILE A 66 3.19 4.13 -6.07
N GLU A 67 2.85 4.88 -5.02
CA GLU A 67 1.60 5.65 -5.00
C GLU A 67 1.62 6.78 -6.04
N GLU A 68 2.73 7.53 -6.12
CA GLU A 68 2.91 8.59 -7.11
C GLU A 68 2.87 8.03 -8.54
N ASP A 69 3.49 6.87 -8.78
CA ASP A 69 3.50 6.24 -10.08
C ASP A 69 2.14 5.65 -10.46
N CYS A 70 1.40 5.05 -9.51
CA CYS A 70 0.02 4.62 -9.74
C CYS A 70 -0.92 5.79 -10.05
N LYS A 71 -0.73 6.95 -9.40
CA LYS A 71 -1.50 8.17 -9.70
C LYS A 71 -1.28 8.65 -11.13
N LYS A 72 -0.04 8.57 -11.64
CA LYS A 72 0.29 8.97 -13.03
C LYS A 72 -0.42 8.12 -14.08
N LEU A 73 -0.76 6.86 -13.77
CA LEU A 73 -1.49 5.98 -14.68
C LEU A 73 -2.98 6.36 -14.84
N ASN A 74 -3.50 7.27 -14.01
CA ASN A 74 -4.83 7.89 -14.13
C ASN A 74 -5.92 6.84 -14.37
N PHE A 75 -6.08 5.92 -13.41
CA PHE A 75 -7.20 4.98 -13.36
C PHE A 75 -8.53 5.73 -13.23
N ASP A 76 -9.63 5.10 -13.65
CA ASP A 76 -10.97 5.68 -13.49
C ASP A 76 -11.30 5.83 -12.00
N HIS A 77 -10.85 4.86 -11.20
CA HIS A 77 -10.84 4.94 -9.75
C HIS A 77 -9.56 4.30 -9.17
N LEU A 78 -8.90 5.00 -8.26
CA LEU A 78 -7.72 4.54 -7.54
C LEU A 78 -7.95 4.66 -6.03
N SER A 79 -8.07 3.52 -5.35
CA SER A 79 -8.19 3.45 -3.89
C SER A 79 -6.83 3.14 -3.27
N ILE A 80 -6.29 4.05 -2.46
CA ILE A 80 -4.99 3.88 -1.78
C ILE A 80 -5.24 3.64 -0.29
N PHE A 81 -4.88 2.46 0.20
CA PHE A 81 -5.03 2.09 1.61
C PHE A 81 -3.71 2.27 2.36
N ARG A 82 -3.71 3.15 3.37
CA ARG A 82 -2.57 3.41 4.26
C ARG A 82 -2.86 2.92 5.68
N PRO A 83 -2.88 1.59 5.91
CA PRO A 83 -3.01 1.08 7.25
C PRO A 83 -1.82 1.49 8.12
N GLY A 84 -2.09 1.63 9.41
CA GLY A 84 -1.08 1.77 10.45
C GLY A 84 -0.44 0.43 10.79
N LEU A 85 -0.15 0.21 12.07
CA LEU A 85 0.43 -1.05 12.53
C LEU A 85 -0.52 -2.21 12.23
N LEU A 86 -0.01 -3.24 11.54
CA LEU A 86 -0.77 -4.45 11.23
C LEU A 86 -0.58 -5.48 12.35
N GLN A 87 -1.67 -6.06 12.83
CA GLN A 87 -1.63 -7.19 13.76
C GLN A 87 -1.74 -8.48 12.95
N ARG A 88 -0.62 -9.23 12.91
CA ARG A 88 -0.49 -10.49 12.15
C ARG A 88 -0.74 -11.75 12.99
N GLY A 89 -1.40 -11.62 14.13
CA GLY A 89 -1.68 -12.75 15.02
C GLY A 89 -0.40 -13.47 15.48
N GLN A 90 -0.28 -14.76 15.14
CA GLN A 90 0.86 -15.61 15.55
C GLN A 90 2.17 -15.25 14.84
N ASP A 91 2.10 -14.64 13.65
CA ASP A 91 3.26 -14.20 12.85
C ASP A 91 3.73 -12.78 13.19
N ALA A 92 3.24 -12.22 14.30
CA ALA A 92 3.66 -10.89 14.76
C ALA A 92 5.17 -10.88 15.06
N ARG A 93 5.92 -10.04 14.35
CA ARG A 93 7.36 -9.82 14.60
C ARG A 93 7.53 -9.30 16.02
N PHE A 94 8.67 -9.61 16.65
CA PHE A 94 8.93 -9.24 18.05
C PHE A 94 8.78 -7.72 18.29
N ALA A 95 9.11 -6.89 17.29
CA ALA A 95 8.89 -5.44 17.33
C ALA A 95 7.39 -5.05 17.28
N GLU A 96 6.54 -5.79 16.56
CA GLU A 96 5.08 -5.56 16.51
C GLU A 96 4.41 -5.88 17.86
N LYS A 97 4.94 -6.84 18.63
CA LYS A 97 4.44 -7.14 19.99
C LYS A 97 4.73 -6.03 21.01
N VAL A 98 5.86 -5.35 20.88
CA VAL A 98 6.26 -4.27 21.81
C VAL A 98 5.57 -2.94 21.46
N PHE A 99 5.44 -2.62 20.16
CA PHE A 99 4.75 -1.39 19.71
C PHE A 99 3.22 -1.56 19.56
N GLY A 100 2.72 -2.79 19.47
CA GLY A 100 1.29 -3.11 19.37
C GLY A 100 0.48 -2.83 20.63
N ILE A 101 1.15 -2.70 21.79
CA ILE A 101 0.48 -2.40 23.07
C ILE A 101 -0.02 -0.94 23.13
N PHE A 102 0.65 -0.02 22.42
CA PHE A 102 0.35 1.43 22.49
C PHE A 102 -0.37 1.99 21.25
N SER A 103 -0.60 1.19 20.21
CA SER A 103 -1.26 1.66 18.98
C SER A 103 -2.49 0.82 18.64
N LYS A 104 -3.50 1.45 18.03
CA LYS A 104 -4.68 0.80 17.46
C LYS A 104 -4.27 -0.07 16.26
N ALA A 105 -3.65 -1.21 16.53
CA ALA A 105 -3.23 -2.16 15.52
C ALA A 105 -4.47 -2.71 14.80
N ILE A 106 -4.42 -2.77 13.48
CA ILE A 106 -5.51 -3.29 12.65
C ILE A 106 -5.18 -4.71 12.23
N LEU A 107 -6.15 -5.62 12.33
CA LEU A 107 -5.94 -6.99 11.89
C LEU A 107 -5.82 -7.04 10.36
N VAL A 108 -4.97 -7.92 9.85
CA VAL A 108 -4.82 -8.08 8.39
C VAL A 108 -6.13 -8.51 7.73
N SER A 109 -6.95 -9.32 8.43
CA SER A 109 -8.29 -9.70 7.99
C SER A 109 -9.22 -8.51 7.82
N ASP A 110 -9.07 -7.50 8.68
CA ASP A 110 -9.94 -6.33 8.72
C ASP A 110 -9.60 -5.36 7.59
N VAL A 111 -8.31 -5.21 7.28
CA VAL A 111 -7.87 -4.49 6.08
C VAL A 111 -8.39 -5.18 4.82
N ALA A 112 -8.29 -6.50 4.73
CA ALA A 112 -8.77 -7.25 3.57
C ALA A 112 -10.30 -7.09 3.38
N LYS A 113 -11.07 -7.09 4.47
CA LYS A 113 -12.51 -6.79 4.43
C LYS A 113 -12.78 -5.38 3.91
N GLY A 114 -12.15 -4.36 4.50
CA GLY A 114 -12.34 -2.97 4.05
C GLY A 114 -11.99 -2.75 2.58
N MET A 115 -10.91 -3.36 2.08
CA MET A 115 -10.55 -3.32 0.66
C MET A 115 -11.60 -3.98 -0.24
N ARG A 116 -12.20 -5.07 0.21
CA ARG A 116 -13.27 -5.76 -0.53
C ARG A 116 -14.53 -4.90 -0.56
N THR A 117 -14.95 -4.34 0.57
CA THR A 117 -16.15 -3.50 0.66
C THR A 117 -16.03 -2.29 -0.25
N ASP A 118 -14.88 -1.60 -0.25
CA ASP A 118 -14.62 -0.47 -1.14
C ASP A 118 -14.67 -0.89 -2.63
N ALA A 119 -14.07 -2.04 -2.98
CA ALA A 119 -14.16 -2.57 -4.34
C ALA A 119 -15.59 -2.90 -4.78
N GLU A 120 -16.41 -3.45 -3.88
CA GLU A 120 -17.82 -3.73 -4.16
C GLU A 120 -18.65 -2.44 -4.33
N GLU A 121 -18.40 -1.42 -3.50
CA GLU A 121 -19.04 -0.10 -3.61
C GLU A 121 -18.68 0.60 -4.92
N VAL A 122 -17.39 0.65 -5.26
CA VAL A 122 -16.91 1.26 -6.50
C VAL A 122 -17.44 0.50 -7.71
N ALA A 123 -17.46 -0.83 -7.67
CA ALA A 123 -18.04 -1.64 -8.74
C ALA A 123 -19.54 -1.36 -8.94
N LYS A 124 -20.31 -1.11 -7.86
CA LYS A 124 -21.71 -0.69 -7.95
C LYS A 124 -21.85 0.69 -8.60
N LYS A 125 -21.04 1.68 -8.18
CA LYS A 125 -21.03 3.03 -8.75
C LYS A 125 -20.65 3.06 -10.23
N LEU A 126 -19.67 2.25 -10.62
CA LEU A 126 -19.28 2.10 -12.03
C LEU A 126 -20.40 1.49 -12.89
N LYS A 127 -21.24 0.62 -12.31
CA LYS A 127 -22.41 0.03 -12.99
C LYS A 127 -23.60 0.99 -13.05
N SER A 128 -23.83 1.82 -12.02
CA SER A 128 -24.93 2.79 -11.99
C SER A 128 -24.72 3.99 -12.92
N GLY A 129 -23.52 4.16 -13.49
CA GLY A 129 -23.20 5.28 -14.36
C GLY A 129 -22.97 6.60 -13.60
N GLU A 130 -22.92 6.54 -12.26
CA GLU A 130 -22.62 7.66 -11.37
C GLU A 130 -21.10 7.96 -11.31
N ALA A 131 -20.31 7.47 -12.27
CA ALA A 131 -18.89 7.76 -12.43
C ALA A 131 -18.60 9.23 -12.84
N GLY A 132 -19.58 10.12 -12.68
CA GLY A 132 -19.49 11.53 -12.96
C GLY A 132 -18.98 12.29 -11.75
N ASN A 133 -17.66 12.54 -11.73
CA ASN A 133 -16.99 13.61 -11.00
C ASN A 133 -16.63 13.39 -9.50
N ASP A 134 -16.99 12.26 -8.89
CA ASP A 134 -16.48 11.92 -7.55
C ASP A 134 -15.02 11.46 -7.62
N GLU A 135 -14.21 11.87 -6.63
CA GLU A 135 -12.74 11.79 -6.60
C GLU A 135 -12.16 10.52 -7.26
N LYS A 136 -11.45 10.70 -8.39
CA LYS A 136 -10.71 9.63 -9.09
C LYS A 136 -9.72 8.90 -8.19
N GLU A 137 -9.27 9.57 -7.14
CA GLU A 137 -8.30 9.07 -6.19
C GLU A 137 -8.88 9.17 -4.78
N LYS A 138 -9.03 8.04 -4.10
CA LYS A 138 -9.53 7.98 -2.73
C LYS A 138 -8.50 7.37 -1.82
N MET A 139 -8.14 8.06 -0.74
CA MET A 139 -7.14 7.58 0.20
C MET A 139 -7.78 7.18 1.52
N HIS A 140 -7.57 5.93 1.91
CA HIS A 140 -8.15 5.32 3.10
C HIS A 140 -7.10 5.19 4.19
N PHE A 141 -7.34 5.84 5.32
CA PHE A 141 -6.55 5.66 6.53
C PHE A 141 -7.24 4.69 7.48
N ASN A 142 -6.61 4.42 8.62
CA ASN A 142 -7.16 3.53 9.64
C ASN A 142 -8.63 3.82 9.97
N ALA A 143 -9.01 5.08 10.15
CA ALA A 143 -10.38 5.45 10.51
C ALA A 143 -11.42 5.00 9.47
N ASP A 144 -11.09 5.14 8.19
CA ASP A 144 -11.96 4.77 7.07
C ASP A 144 -12.08 3.26 6.93
N ILE A 145 -10.99 2.53 7.14
CA ILE A 145 -11.03 1.07 7.13
C ILE A 145 -11.93 0.55 8.26
N TRP A 146 -11.84 1.15 9.45
CA TRP A 146 -12.72 0.79 10.58
C TRP A 146 -14.20 1.12 10.33
N SER A 147 -14.52 2.20 9.61
CA SER A 147 -15.91 2.52 9.29
C SER A 147 -16.49 1.55 8.26
N MET A 148 -15.72 1.16 7.25
CA MET A 148 -16.11 0.14 6.26
C MET A 148 -16.47 -1.19 6.92
N ILE A 149 -15.66 -1.64 7.89
CA ILE A 149 -15.92 -2.90 8.62
C ILE A 149 -17.21 -2.81 9.44
N LYS A 150 -17.47 -1.67 10.10
CA LYS A 150 -18.66 -1.51 10.93
C LYS A 150 -19.95 -1.50 10.13
N ASN A 151 -19.90 -1.09 8.87
CA ASN A 151 -21.09 -1.06 8.00
C ASN A 151 -21.50 -2.46 7.50
N GLU A 152 -20.64 -3.48 7.64
CA GLU A 152 -20.95 -4.87 7.33
C GLU A 152 -21.51 -5.68 8.52
N ALA A 153 -21.41 -5.17 9.76
CA ALA A 153 -21.79 -5.86 11.00
C ALA A 153 -23.21 -5.50 11.46
#